data_AF-A0A6J6CYN4-F1
#
_entry.id   AF-A0A6J6CYN4-F1
#
_cell.length_a   1.000
_cell.length_b   1.000
_cell.length_c   1.000
_cell.angle_alpha   90.00
_cell.angle_beta   90.00
_cell.angle_gamma   90.00
#
_symmetry.space_group_name_H-M   'P 1'
#
loop_
_entity.id
_entity.type
_entity.pdbx_description
1 polymer ?
#
loop_
_entity_poly.entity_id
_entity_poly.type
_entity_poly.pdbx_seq_one_letter_code
_entity_poly.pdbx_strand_id
1 'polypeptide(L)'
;MIARKNLRKYLLLPALVLALAAPNNAGAALKSVAVKPITKWSDGVGVELIASTNKAVVTARNISSATADIEIQARDFSGTPLWSKTIDSGLDEVATAIAPDSQGNIWIAGNSAAPITADTATAGATGLNPDGVIIETPAPQRPDMRLLTLWKLNPLGEVQEKFTVTQNDISLVDAMAVSATGVSILASRESGPFVISTNAKGVFSKEIRIGTAKTKLSAIVRSSDGSISVFGSSSETLGGKKLVGREDGVLVKISKAGTVTSVVRSSAPKGYRNWSSATSTLFLTGSVKSGAVTESAITKFTNTFAPTWTTRITSTGTALATNGPNNSFYTILEPTAAIKGVSNFKAVKGQSLAIQFDSKGVIVGAFTGADLSQVKAVTYSLDGGLFILTENSIFKVGASK
;
A
#
# COMPACT_ATOMS: atom_id res chain seq x y z
N MET A 1 61.57 12.63 -33.50
CA MET A 1 61.48 13.29 -32.17
C MET A 1 60.07 13.86 -32.01
N ILE A 2 59.36 13.46 -30.95
CA ILE A 2 58.14 14.09 -30.38
C ILE A 2 56.87 13.98 -31.26
N ALA A 3 55.97 12.99 -31.08
CA ALA A 3 55.01 12.74 -30.00
C ALA A 3 53.67 13.53 -30.09
N ARG A 4 52.59 12.74 -30.08
CA ARG A 4 51.15 13.05 -30.17
C ARG A 4 50.62 14.06 -29.15
N LYS A 5 49.52 14.77 -29.51
CA LYS A 5 48.21 14.82 -28.80
C LYS A 5 47.53 16.17 -29.01
N ASN A 6 46.25 16.17 -29.42
CA ASN A 6 45.22 16.82 -28.63
C ASN A 6 43.84 16.25 -28.94
N LEU A 7 43.31 15.60 -27.91
CA LEU A 7 42.04 14.89 -27.83
C LEU A 7 41.26 15.56 -26.68
N ARG A 8 39.95 15.72 -26.88
CA ARG A 8 38.88 15.89 -25.87
C ARG A 8 38.77 17.23 -25.13
N LYS A 9 37.65 17.91 -25.39
CA LYS A 9 36.79 18.48 -24.34
C LYS A 9 35.35 18.00 -24.55
N TYR A 10 35.04 16.83 -23.99
CA TYR A 10 33.67 16.49 -23.62
C TYR A 10 33.66 16.35 -22.10
N LEU A 11 32.96 17.28 -21.45
CA LEU A 11 32.63 17.20 -20.03
C LEU A 11 31.85 15.90 -19.78
N LEU A 12 32.43 15.01 -18.98
CA LEU A 12 31.72 13.93 -18.32
C LEU A 12 31.03 14.51 -17.08
N LEU A 13 29.70 14.57 -17.08
CA LEU A 13 28.92 14.62 -15.83
C LEU A 13 29.09 13.28 -15.10
N PRO A 14 29.35 13.24 -13.79
CA PRO A 14 29.42 11.98 -13.07
C PRO A 14 28.00 11.43 -12.89
N ALA A 15 27.67 10.37 -13.63
CA ALA A 15 26.59 9.47 -13.26
C ALA A 15 27.07 8.66 -12.05
N LEU A 16 26.47 8.87 -10.88
CA LEU A 16 26.74 8.06 -9.70
C LEU A 16 26.16 6.66 -9.92
N VAL A 17 27.00 5.72 -10.35
CA VAL A 17 26.68 4.28 -10.39
C VAL A 17 26.99 3.71 -9.01
N LEU A 18 25.98 3.42 -8.20
CA LEU A 18 26.17 2.62 -6.98
C LEU A 18 26.41 1.16 -7.37
N ALA A 19 27.67 0.79 -7.57
CA ALA A 19 28.10 -0.60 -7.50
C ALA A 19 28.13 -1.03 -6.03
N LEU A 20 27.31 -2.01 -5.65
CA LEU A 20 27.29 -2.55 -4.29
C LEU A 20 28.56 -3.39 -4.05
N ALA A 21 29.54 -2.83 -3.36
CA ALA A 21 30.55 -3.62 -2.67
C ALA A 21 29.96 -4.10 -1.33
N ALA A 22 29.80 -5.41 -1.16
CA ALA A 22 29.45 -5.99 0.12
C ALA A 22 30.62 -5.83 1.11
N PRO A 23 30.41 -5.35 2.34
CA PRO A 23 31.47 -5.37 3.35
C PRO A 23 31.80 -6.82 3.73
N ASN A 24 33.07 -7.18 3.64
CA ASN A 24 33.61 -8.44 4.15
C ASN A 24 33.74 -8.37 5.67
N ASN A 25 32.66 -8.62 6.40
CA ASN A 25 32.73 -8.91 7.83
C ASN A 25 32.68 -10.42 8.03
N ALA A 26 33.86 -11.02 8.30
CA ALA A 26 33.96 -12.37 8.82
C ALA A 26 33.43 -12.39 10.27
N GLY A 27 32.11 -12.40 10.41
CA GLY A 27 31.42 -12.68 11.67
C GLY A 27 31.13 -14.17 11.81
N ALA A 28 31.03 -14.65 13.05
CA ALA A 28 30.62 -16.01 13.38
C ALA A 28 29.41 -16.45 12.53
N ALA A 29 29.41 -17.71 12.08
CA ALA A 29 28.35 -18.26 11.24
C ALA A 29 26.98 -17.97 11.87
N LEU A 30 26.16 -17.17 11.18
CA LEU A 30 24.82 -16.82 11.63
C LEU A 30 24.03 -18.10 11.92
N LYS A 31 23.53 -18.21 13.16
CA LYS A 31 22.69 -19.33 13.57
C LYS A 31 21.46 -19.37 12.68
N SER A 32 21.27 -20.48 11.97
CA SER A 32 20.09 -20.68 11.13
C SER A 32 18.81 -20.64 11.96
N VAL A 33 17.77 -20.02 11.41
CA VAL A 33 16.44 -19.95 12.02
C VAL A 33 15.58 -21.07 11.47
N ALA A 34 15.06 -21.93 12.36
CA ALA A 34 14.11 -22.96 11.98
C ALA A 34 12.74 -22.34 11.67
N VAL A 35 12.12 -22.78 10.58
CA VAL A 35 10.75 -22.38 10.24
C VAL A 35 9.77 -22.91 11.28
N LYS A 36 8.86 -22.05 11.72
CA LYS A 36 7.77 -22.37 12.64
C LYS A 36 6.43 -22.41 11.89
N PRO A 37 5.47 -23.24 12.35
CA PRO A 37 4.12 -23.18 11.80
C PRO A 37 3.48 -21.83 12.12
N ILE A 38 2.71 -21.32 11.16
CA ILE A 38 1.83 -20.16 11.36
C ILE A 38 0.43 -20.62 11.81
N THR A 39 -0.25 -19.84 12.63
CA THR A 39 -1.57 -20.20 13.19
C THR A 39 -2.68 -19.47 12.45
N LYS A 40 -3.72 -20.19 12.02
CA LYS A 40 -4.96 -19.56 11.53
C LYS A 40 -5.66 -18.84 12.70
N TRP A 41 -6.00 -17.57 12.48
CA TRP A 41 -6.70 -16.73 13.46
C TRP A 41 -8.20 -16.62 13.13
N SER A 42 -8.58 -16.48 11.87
CA SER A 42 -9.98 -16.51 11.41
C SER A 42 -10.10 -16.92 9.95
N ASP A 43 -11.33 -17.10 9.48
CA ASP A 43 -11.62 -17.07 8.04
C ASP A 43 -11.40 -15.67 7.47
N GLY A 44 -11.06 -15.61 6.18
CA GLY A 44 -10.78 -14.37 5.43
C GLY A 44 -11.58 -14.26 4.13
N VAL A 45 -12.52 -15.19 3.88
CA VAL A 45 -13.30 -15.24 2.63
C VAL A 45 -14.05 -13.93 2.42
N GLY A 46 -13.81 -13.31 1.26
CA GLY A 46 -14.41 -12.03 0.89
C GLY A 46 -13.83 -10.81 1.62
N VAL A 47 -12.91 -10.99 2.57
CA VAL A 47 -12.21 -9.85 3.19
C VAL A 47 -11.21 -9.29 2.19
N GLU A 48 -11.23 -7.97 2.02
CA GLU A 48 -10.40 -7.26 1.06
C GLU A 48 -9.36 -6.39 1.74
N LEU A 49 -9.70 -5.83 2.90
CA LEU A 49 -8.88 -4.89 3.63
C LEU A 49 -8.66 -5.36 5.07
N ILE A 50 -7.46 -5.13 5.60
CA ILE A 50 -7.10 -5.44 6.99
C ILE A 50 -6.23 -4.33 7.59
N ALA A 51 -6.50 -4.01 8.84
CA ALA A 51 -5.72 -3.10 9.68
C ALA A 51 -5.68 -3.63 11.12
N SER A 52 -4.76 -3.15 11.93
CA SER A 52 -4.72 -3.48 13.36
C SER A 52 -4.52 -2.25 14.21
N THR A 53 -5.31 -2.15 15.28
CA THR A 53 -5.14 -1.18 16.35
C THR A 53 -4.35 -1.80 17.51
N ASN A 54 -4.26 -1.10 18.63
CA ASN A 54 -3.72 -1.64 19.87
C ASN A 54 -4.64 -2.70 20.53
N LYS A 55 -5.91 -2.81 20.14
CA LYS A 55 -6.88 -3.70 20.79
C LYS A 55 -7.51 -4.73 19.86
N ALA A 56 -7.49 -4.48 18.55
CA ALA A 56 -8.28 -5.23 17.59
C ALA A 56 -7.60 -5.37 16.23
N VAL A 57 -8.00 -6.41 15.52
CA VAL A 57 -7.85 -6.52 14.07
C VAL A 57 -9.16 -6.03 13.46
N VAL A 58 -9.06 -5.11 12.50
CA VAL A 58 -10.19 -4.55 11.76
C VAL A 58 -10.10 -5.02 10.32
N THR A 59 -11.19 -5.57 9.82
CA THR A 59 -11.32 -6.07 8.45
C THR A 59 -12.46 -5.35 7.74
N ALA A 60 -12.34 -5.13 6.44
CA ALA A 60 -13.43 -4.62 5.63
C ALA A 60 -13.59 -5.42 4.32
N ARG A 61 -14.83 -5.46 3.84
CA ARG A 61 -15.22 -6.04 2.55
C ARG A 61 -16.28 -5.18 1.87
N ASN A 62 -16.21 -5.08 0.55
CA ASN A 62 -17.28 -4.51 -0.23
C ASN A 62 -18.37 -5.57 -0.46
N ILE A 63 -19.62 -5.21 -0.25
CA ILE A 63 -20.79 -6.06 -0.47
C ILE A 63 -21.56 -5.47 -1.64
N SER A 64 -21.87 -6.29 -2.65
CA SER A 64 -22.70 -5.87 -3.78
C SER A 64 -24.09 -6.47 -3.64
N SER A 65 -25.09 -5.62 -3.43
CA SER A 65 -26.50 -6.01 -3.43
C SER A 65 -27.29 -5.11 -4.41
N ALA A 66 -28.34 -4.42 -3.95
CA ALA A 66 -29.00 -3.36 -4.70
C ALA A 66 -28.06 -2.14 -4.89
N THR A 67 -27.30 -1.81 -3.84
CA THR A 67 -26.19 -0.87 -3.85
C THR A 67 -24.90 -1.59 -3.45
N ALA A 68 -23.76 -1.02 -3.80
CA ALA A 68 -22.49 -1.43 -3.21
C ALA A 68 -22.32 -0.77 -1.83
N ASP A 69 -22.06 -1.57 -0.80
CA ASP A 69 -21.90 -1.09 0.58
C ASP A 69 -20.58 -1.60 1.16
N ILE A 70 -20.13 -1.04 2.29
CA ILE A 70 -18.89 -1.45 2.95
C ILE A 70 -19.21 -2.06 4.32
N GLU A 71 -18.94 -3.35 4.51
CA GLU A 71 -19.03 -4.00 5.81
C GLU A 71 -17.66 -4.01 6.50
N ILE A 72 -17.64 -3.62 7.77
CA ILE A 72 -16.44 -3.47 8.57
C ILE A 72 -16.65 -4.21 9.88
N GLN A 73 -15.68 -5.04 10.24
CA GLN A 73 -15.71 -5.83 11.47
C GLN A 73 -14.44 -5.58 12.27
N ALA A 74 -14.57 -5.54 13.59
CA ALA A 74 -13.45 -5.61 14.51
C ALA A 74 -13.55 -6.86 15.39
N ARG A 75 -12.41 -7.52 15.58
CA ARG A 75 -12.26 -8.65 16.48
C ARG A 75 -11.03 -8.44 17.34
N ASP A 76 -11.04 -8.94 18.57
CA ASP A 76 -9.85 -8.92 19.42
C ASP A 76 -8.76 -9.88 18.91
N PHE A 77 -7.57 -9.88 19.51
CA PHE A 77 -6.46 -10.74 19.06
C PHE A 77 -6.68 -12.25 19.31
N SER A 78 -7.74 -12.63 20.04
CA SER A 78 -8.19 -14.02 20.17
C SER A 78 -9.16 -14.45 19.07
N GLY A 79 -9.74 -13.49 18.34
CA GLY A 79 -10.72 -13.72 17.27
C GLY A 79 -12.16 -13.47 17.69
N THR A 80 -12.39 -13.05 18.94
CA THR A 80 -13.72 -12.73 19.46
C THR A 80 -14.24 -11.45 18.80
N PRO A 81 -15.47 -11.45 18.27
CA PRO A 81 -16.09 -10.25 17.70
C PRO A 81 -16.24 -9.14 18.74
N LEU A 82 -15.84 -7.93 18.37
CA LEU A 82 -16.05 -6.71 19.16
C LEU A 82 -17.23 -5.90 18.61
N TRP A 83 -17.25 -5.67 17.31
CA TRP A 83 -18.34 -4.98 16.62
C TRP A 83 -18.36 -5.30 15.12
N SER A 84 -19.51 -5.07 14.49
CA SER A 84 -19.72 -5.14 13.05
C SER A 84 -20.62 -3.98 12.62
N LYS A 85 -20.23 -3.27 11.56
CA LYS A 85 -20.90 -2.06 11.06
C LYS A 85 -20.93 -2.06 9.55
N THR A 86 -21.92 -1.40 8.98
CA THR A 86 -22.06 -1.20 7.54
C THR A 86 -22.08 0.29 7.24
N ILE A 87 -21.31 0.71 6.24
CA ILE A 87 -21.43 2.02 5.61
C ILE A 87 -22.35 1.82 4.41
N ASP A 88 -23.50 2.46 4.48
CA ASP A 88 -24.56 2.41 3.47
C ASP A 88 -25.24 3.79 3.49
N SER A 89 -25.14 4.54 2.38
CA SER A 89 -25.87 5.80 2.22
C SER A 89 -27.14 5.68 1.36
N GLY A 90 -27.54 4.47 1.00
CA GLY A 90 -28.57 4.16 0.02
C GLY A 90 -28.11 4.32 -1.43
N LEU A 91 -26.80 4.50 -1.65
CA LEU A 91 -26.13 4.63 -2.94
C LEU A 91 -24.81 3.86 -2.88
N ASP A 92 -24.07 3.80 -3.99
CA ASP A 92 -22.85 2.99 -4.02
C ASP A 92 -21.68 3.61 -3.25
N GLU A 93 -21.07 2.77 -2.42
CA GLU A 93 -19.82 2.99 -1.73
C GLU A 93 -18.88 1.79 -1.93
N VAL A 94 -17.62 2.08 -2.23
CA VAL A 94 -16.56 1.06 -2.31
C VAL A 94 -15.34 1.55 -1.57
N ALA A 95 -14.80 0.70 -0.69
CA ALA A 95 -13.55 0.89 0.02
C ALA A 95 -12.41 0.12 -0.65
N THR A 96 -11.26 0.75 -0.83
CA THR A 96 -10.06 0.07 -1.35
C THR A 96 -8.79 0.34 -0.52
N ALA A 97 -8.85 1.21 0.49
CA ALA A 97 -7.77 1.40 1.44
C ALA A 97 -8.28 1.58 2.87
N ILE A 98 -7.53 1.03 3.83
CA ILE A 98 -7.79 1.15 5.27
C ILE A 98 -6.50 1.50 5.99
N ALA A 99 -6.57 2.38 7.00
CA ALA A 99 -5.44 2.65 7.87
C ALA A 99 -5.92 3.10 9.26
N PRO A 100 -5.34 2.56 10.35
CA PRO A 100 -5.62 3.05 11.69
C PRO A 100 -4.82 4.32 11.98
N ASP A 101 -5.34 5.16 12.88
CA ASP A 101 -4.54 6.22 13.50
C ASP A 101 -4.01 5.80 14.88
N SER A 102 -3.16 6.66 15.47
CA SER A 102 -2.55 6.41 16.79
C SER A 102 -3.54 6.47 17.95
N GLN A 103 -4.78 6.93 17.73
CA GLN A 103 -5.86 6.97 18.73
C GLN A 103 -6.77 5.75 18.63
N GLY A 104 -6.57 4.89 17.65
CA GLY A 104 -7.40 3.71 17.39
C GLY A 104 -8.63 4.00 16.52
N ASN A 105 -8.76 5.21 15.95
CA ASN A 105 -9.75 5.44 14.91
C ASN A 105 -9.32 4.72 13.63
N ILE A 106 -10.29 4.33 12.82
CA ILE A 106 -10.07 3.66 11.55
C ILE A 106 -10.45 4.62 10.43
N TRP A 107 -9.53 4.81 9.51
CA TRP A 107 -9.76 5.58 8.29
C TRP A 107 -9.95 4.61 7.13
N ILE A 108 -10.98 4.85 6.33
CA ILE A 108 -11.27 4.09 5.11
C ILE A 108 -11.34 5.07 3.95
N ALA A 109 -10.67 4.75 2.85
CA ALA A 109 -10.71 5.51 1.63
C ALA A 109 -11.19 4.65 0.46
N GLY A 110 -11.89 5.30 -0.47
CA GLY A 110 -12.38 4.69 -1.69
C GLY A 110 -13.28 5.66 -2.45
N ASN A 111 -14.26 5.14 -3.18
CA ASN A 111 -15.15 5.95 -3.99
C ASN A 111 -16.60 5.82 -3.51
N SER A 112 -17.37 6.89 -3.64
CA SER A 112 -18.82 6.83 -3.45
C SER A 112 -19.57 7.56 -4.57
N ALA A 113 -20.83 7.18 -4.73
CA ALA A 113 -21.82 7.89 -5.52
C ALA A 113 -22.11 9.27 -4.91
N ALA A 114 -22.47 10.22 -5.78
CA ALA A 114 -22.96 11.53 -5.35
C ALA A 114 -24.43 11.43 -4.90
N PRO A 115 -24.86 12.15 -3.84
CA PRO A 115 -26.26 12.20 -3.44
C PRO A 115 -27.16 12.65 -4.59
N ILE A 116 -28.30 12.00 -4.76
CA ILE A 116 -29.31 12.42 -5.74
C ILE A 116 -29.99 13.68 -5.21
N THR A 117 -29.78 14.82 -5.88
CA THR A 117 -30.54 16.04 -5.59
C THR A 117 -31.90 15.92 -6.24
N ALA A 118 -32.97 15.96 -5.45
CA ALA A 118 -34.32 16.01 -5.98
C ALA A 118 -34.52 17.31 -6.78
N ASP A 119 -35.09 17.21 -7.98
CA ASP A 119 -35.50 18.40 -8.73
C ASP A 119 -36.56 19.15 -7.92
N THR A 120 -36.29 20.43 -7.63
CA THR A 120 -37.36 21.34 -7.22
C THR A 120 -38.23 21.60 -8.45
N ALA A 121 -39.34 20.85 -8.56
CA ALA A 121 -40.34 21.11 -9.56
C ALA A 121 -40.78 22.58 -9.46
N THR A 122 -40.50 23.37 -10.49
CA THR A 122 -41.18 24.66 -10.65
C THR A 122 -42.64 24.30 -10.90
N ALA A 123 -43.55 24.73 -10.02
CA ALA A 123 -44.97 24.41 -10.15
C ALA A 123 -45.47 24.83 -11.54
N GLY A 124 -45.68 23.86 -12.41
CA GLY A 124 -46.24 24.08 -13.73
C GLY A 124 -47.68 24.56 -13.58
N ALA A 125 -48.01 25.66 -14.24
CA ALA A 125 -49.39 26.14 -14.33
C ALA A 125 -50.31 24.99 -14.77
N THR A 126 -51.49 24.90 -14.16
CA THR A 126 -52.52 23.90 -14.45
C THR A 126 -53.09 24.11 -15.86
N GLY A 127 -52.34 23.73 -16.88
CA GLY A 127 -52.85 23.56 -18.23
C GLY A 127 -53.77 22.35 -18.28
N LEU A 128 -54.94 22.48 -18.92
CA LEU A 128 -55.80 21.34 -19.24
C LEU A 128 -54.98 20.31 -20.04
N ASN A 129 -55.05 19.03 -19.63
CA ASN A 129 -54.44 17.89 -20.34
C ASN A 129 -55.54 17.09 -21.07
N PRO A 130 -56.13 17.61 -22.17
CA PRO A 130 -57.25 16.97 -22.86
C PRO A 130 -56.87 15.67 -23.58
N ASP A 131 -55.58 15.39 -23.76
CA ASP A 131 -55.07 14.19 -24.44
C ASP A 131 -54.62 13.09 -23.46
N GLY A 132 -54.81 13.30 -22.15
CA GLY A 132 -54.53 12.29 -21.12
C GLY A 132 -53.08 11.82 -21.06
N VAL A 133 -52.14 12.59 -21.64
CA VAL A 133 -50.72 12.21 -21.69
C VAL A 133 -50.17 12.25 -20.26
N ILE A 134 -49.82 11.08 -19.75
CA ILE A 134 -49.09 10.94 -18.50
C ILE A 134 -47.64 11.28 -18.79
N ILE A 135 -47.10 12.31 -18.14
CA ILE A 135 -45.67 12.57 -18.16
C ILE A 135 -45.03 11.48 -17.28
N GLU A 136 -44.43 10.47 -17.91
CA GLU A 136 -43.61 9.51 -17.19
C GLU A 136 -42.44 10.26 -16.55
N THR A 137 -42.32 10.17 -15.22
CA THR A 137 -41.14 10.67 -14.53
C THR A 137 -40.03 9.64 -14.78
N PRO A 138 -38.91 10.01 -15.44
CA PRO A 138 -37.82 9.08 -15.67
C PRO A 138 -37.34 8.51 -14.35
N ALA A 139 -37.07 7.20 -14.30
CA ALA A 139 -36.46 6.60 -13.13
C ALA A 139 -35.13 7.32 -12.82
N PRO A 140 -34.82 7.62 -11.54
CA PRO A 140 -33.57 8.26 -11.18
C PRO A 140 -32.39 7.44 -11.70
N GLN A 141 -31.51 8.06 -12.49
CA GLN A 141 -30.30 7.36 -12.92
C GLN A 141 -29.36 7.17 -11.73
N ARG A 142 -28.80 5.96 -11.64
CA ARG A 142 -27.75 5.64 -10.68
C ARG A 142 -26.56 6.58 -10.91
N PRO A 143 -26.16 7.39 -9.91
CA PRO A 143 -25.07 8.34 -10.07
C PRO A 143 -23.71 7.64 -10.17
N ASP A 144 -22.77 8.24 -10.91
CA ASP A 144 -21.40 7.74 -11.01
C ASP A 144 -20.66 7.83 -9.66
N MET A 145 -19.75 6.88 -9.41
CA MET A 145 -18.87 6.86 -8.23
C MET A 145 -17.66 7.79 -8.34
N ARG A 146 -17.90 9.07 -8.62
CA ARG A 146 -16.85 10.08 -8.84
C ARG A 146 -16.44 10.86 -7.59
N LEU A 147 -17.02 10.55 -6.42
CA LEU A 147 -16.55 11.14 -5.18
C LEU A 147 -15.44 10.27 -4.61
N LEU A 148 -14.23 10.83 -4.51
CA LEU A 148 -13.21 10.24 -3.64
C LEU A 148 -13.63 10.52 -2.21
N THR A 149 -13.83 9.46 -1.44
CA THR A 149 -14.46 9.51 -0.12
C THR A 149 -13.55 8.94 0.94
N LEU A 150 -13.50 9.64 2.07
CA LEU A 150 -12.74 9.28 3.26
C LEU A 150 -13.72 9.20 4.44
N TRP A 151 -13.87 8.01 5.02
CA TRP A 151 -14.66 7.78 6.23
C TRP A 151 -13.73 7.65 7.44
N LYS A 152 -14.10 8.33 8.53
CA LYS A 152 -13.43 8.18 9.82
C LYS A 152 -14.36 7.47 10.80
N LEU A 153 -13.95 6.30 11.27
CA LEU A 153 -14.67 5.53 12.28
C LEU A 153 -13.97 5.66 13.63
N ASN A 154 -14.74 5.81 14.69
CA ASN A 154 -14.19 5.73 16.05
C ASN A 154 -13.79 4.27 16.40
N PRO A 155 -13.13 4.03 17.54
CA PRO A 155 -12.75 2.67 17.95
C PRO A 155 -13.93 1.70 18.18
N LEU A 156 -15.17 2.20 18.25
CA LEU A 156 -16.41 1.43 18.39
C LEU A 156 -17.08 1.14 17.03
N GLY A 157 -16.47 1.58 15.93
CA GLY A 157 -16.96 1.36 14.55
C GLY A 157 -18.00 2.39 14.08
N GLU A 158 -18.29 3.44 14.85
CA GLU A 158 -19.24 4.47 14.43
C GLU A 158 -18.56 5.45 13.47
N VAL A 159 -19.19 5.71 12.32
CA VAL A 159 -18.74 6.73 11.36
C VAL A 159 -18.94 8.10 12.00
N GLN A 160 -17.85 8.77 12.35
CA GLN A 160 -17.87 10.12 12.92
C GLN A 160 -17.91 11.19 11.84
N GLU A 161 -17.15 10.97 10.77
CA GLU A 161 -16.94 11.96 9.72
C GLU A 161 -16.90 11.27 8.35
N LYS A 162 -17.45 11.95 7.35
CA LYS A 162 -17.37 11.59 5.93
C LYS A 162 -16.86 12.81 5.17
N PHE A 163 -15.72 12.68 4.52
CA PHE A 163 -15.13 13.74 3.69
C PHE A 163 -15.13 13.31 2.24
N THR A 164 -15.56 14.17 1.34
CA THR A 164 -15.63 13.89 -0.10
C THR A 164 -14.94 14.96 -0.91
N VAL A 165 -14.39 14.56 -2.05
CA VAL A 165 -13.95 15.49 -3.09
C VAL A 165 -14.34 14.92 -4.45
N THR A 166 -15.02 15.74 -5.24
CA THR A 166 -15.46 15.38 -6.59
C THR A 166 -14.27 15.26 -7.52
N GLN A 167 -14.24 14.19 -8.30
CA GLN A 167 -13.23 13.92 -9.30
C GLN A 167 -13.83 13.96 -10.71
N ASN A 168 -13.01 14.37 -11.68
CA ASN A 168 -13.44 14.35 -13.09
C ASN A 168 -13.58 12.91 -13.59
N ASP A 169 -12.67 12.03 -13.16
CA ASP A 169 -12.65 10.61 -13.49
C ASP A 169 -12.56 9.77 -12.21
N ILE A 170 -13.13 8.56 -12.26
CA ILE A 170 -13.02 7.59 -11.17
C ILE A 170 -11.54 7.34 -10.89
N SER A 171 -11.17 7.41 -9.61
CA SER A 171 -9.80 7.25 -9.16
C SER A 171 -9.65 5.91 -8.47
N LEU A 172 -8.64 5.13 -8.85
CA LEU A 172 -8.32 3.90 -8.14
C LEU A 172 -7.46 4.26 -6.94
N VAL A 173 -7.99 4.11 -5.73
CA VAL A 173 -7.19 4.34 -4.52
C VAL A 173 -6.30 3.14 -4.27
N ASP A 174 -4.99 3.33 -4.46
CA ASP A 174 -3.97 2.29 -4.39
C ASP A 174 -3.49 2.05 -2.94
N ALA A 175 -3.35 3.12 -2.15
CA ALA A 175 -2.91 3.03 -0.76
C ALA A 175 -3.24 4.30 0.04
N MET A 176 -3.22 4.20 1.37
CA MET A 176 -3.41 5.33 2.28
C MET A 176 -2.43 5.28 3.45
N ALA A 177 -2.04 6.45 3.95
CA ALA A 177 -1.25 6.59 5.17
C ALA A 177 -1.82 7.68 6.08
N VAL A 178 -1.86 7.39 7.38
CA VAL A 178 -2.40 8.28 8.41
C VAL A 178 -1.29 8.66 9.38
N SER A 179 -1.31 9.92 9.83
CA SER A 179 -0.42 10.44 10.88
C SER A 179 -1.19 11.45 11.73
N ALA A 180 -0.59 11.91 12.82
CA ALA A 180 -1.16 13.01 13.63
C ALA A 180 -1.38 14.31 12.84
N THR A 181 -0.74 14.49 11.67
CA THR A 181 -0.87 15.70 10.85
C THR A 181 -1.94 15.61 9.77
N GLY A 182 -2.60 14.46 9.61
CA GLY A 182 -3.61 14.23 8.58
C GLY A 182 -3.44 12.90 7.84
N VAL A 183 -4.21 12.77 6.76
CA VAL A 183 -4.30 11.57 5.93
C VAL A 183 -3.76 11.86 4.54
N SER A 184 -3.05 10.91 3.94
CA SER A 184 -2.62 10.97 2.55
C SER A 184 -3.07 9.74 1.80
N ILE A 185 -3.67 9.98 0.64
CA ILE A 185 -4.21 8.97 -0.26
C ILE A 185 -3.34 8.96 -1.52
N LEU A 186 -2.84 7.79 -1.87
CA LEU A 186 -2.23 7.51 -3.16
C LEU A 186 -3.31 6.90 -4.05
N ALA A 187 -3.53 7.51 -5.20
CA ALA A 187 -4.50 7.03 -6.17
C ALA A 187 -3.97 7.17 -7.60
N SER A 188 -4.61 6.48 -8.52
CA SER A 188 -4.24 6.48 -9.93
C SER A 188 -5.44 6.62 -10.86
N ARG A 189 -5.16 7.18 -12.04
CA ARG A 189 -6.05 7.26 -13.20
C ARG A 189 -5.28 6.81 -14.43
N GLU A 190 -5.95 6.74 -15.58
CA GLU A 190 -5.30 6.46 -16.86
C GLU A 190 -4.11 7.40 -17.14
N SER A 191 -4.20 8.65 -16.69
CA SER A 191 -3.12 9.64 -16.87
C SER A 191 -1.90 9.42 -15.98
N GLY A 192 -1.99 8.58 -14.95
CA GLY A 192 -0.91 8.29 -14.00
C GLY A 192 -1.31 8.44 -12.52
N PRO A 193 -0.34 8.28 -11.61
CA PRO A 193 -0.60 8.33 -10.17
C PRO A 193 -0.53 9.76 -9.64
N PHE A 194 -1.27 10.00 -8.57
CA PHE A 194 -1.30 11.24 -7.84
C PHE A 194 -1.45 11.01 -6.33
N VAL A 195 -0.99 11.98 -5.55
CA VAL A 195 -1.21 12.03 -4.11
C VAL A 195 -2.16 13.19 -3.80
N ILE A 196 -3.14 12.92 -2.96
CA ILE A 196 -4.02 13.93 -2.38
C ILE A 196 -4.05 13.72 -0.87
N SER A 197 -4.09 14.80 -0.09
CA SER A 197 -4.07 14.72 1.38
C SER A 197 -5.20 15.51 1.99
N THR A 198 -5.61 15.14 3.19
CA THR A 198 -6.55 15.88 4.02
C THR A 198 -5.92 16.26 5.34
N ASN A 199 -6.31 17.41 5.89
CA ASN A 199 -6.05 17.71 7.29
C ASN A 199 -7.08 16.98 8.19
N ALA A 200 -6.94 17.11 9.51
CA ALA A 200 -7.86 16.47 10.47
C ALA A 200 -9.33 16.94 10.36
N LYS A 201 -9.59 18.06 9.66
CA LYS A 201 -10.94 18.60 9.41
C LYS A 201 -11.50 18.21 8.03
N GLY A 202 -10.81 17.34 7.28
CA GLY A 202 -11.26 16.88 5.97
C GLY A 202 -11.05 17.86 4.82
N VAL A 203 -10.25 18.92 4.99
CA VAL A 203 -9.93 19.83 3.89
C VAL A 203 -8.90 19.18 2.99
N PHE A 204 -9.29 18.87 1.75
CA PHE A 204 -8.42 18.26 0.75
C PHE A 204 -7.41 19.26 0.17
N SER A 205 -6.19 18.80 -0.04
CA SER A 205 -5.15 19.52 -0.77
C SER A 205 -5.38 19.47 -2.28
N LYS A 206 -4.65 20.29 -3.02
CA LYS A 206 -4.48 20.07 -4.45
C LYS A 206 -3.84 18.71 -4.71
N GLU A 207 -4.22 18.07 -5.82
CA GLU A 207 -3.57 16.85 -6.31
C GLU A 207 -2.11 17.09 -6.70
N ILE A 208 -1.25 16.16 -6.32
CA ILE A 208 0.17 16.15 -6.64
C ILE A 208 0.42 14.99 -7.60
N ARG A 209 0.50 15.27 -8.90
CA ARG A 209 0.77 14.26 -9.93
C ARG A 209 2.25 13.86 -9.94
N ILE A 210 2.52 12.57 -10.11
CA ILE A 210 3.89 12.02 -10.07
C ILE A 210 4.12 11.17 -11.32
N GLY A 211 4.73 11.78 -12.33
CA GLY A 211 4.92 11.14 -13.64
C GLY A 211 3.64 11.08 -14.45
N THR A 212 3.55 10.09 -15.33
CA THR A 212 2.44 9.82 -16.25
C THR A 212 1.97 8.36 -16.07
N ALA A 213 1.20 7.83 -17.02
CA ALA A 213 0.82 6.41 -17.11
C ALA A 213 2.01 5.44 -17.09
N LYS A 214 3.24 5.93 -17.34
CA LYS A 214 4.49 5.14 -17.30
C LYS A 214 5.08 5.00 -15.89
N THR A 215 4.47 5.62 -14.90
CA THR A 215 4.80 5.50 -13.48
C THR A 215 3.68 4.77 -12.74
N LYS A 216 4.04 3.79 -11.91
CA LYS A 216 3.12 3.01 -11.09
C LYS A 216 3.58 3.12 -9.65
N LEU A 217 2.72 3.61 -8.76
CA LEU A 217 3.02 3.73 -7.34
C LEU A 217 2.09 2.82 -6.56
N SER A 218 2.62 2.13 -5.55
CA SER A 218 1.87 1.09 -4.82
C SER A 218 1.92 1.26 -3.31
N ALA A 219 2.85 2.06 -2.79
CA ALA A 219 2.98 2.28 -1.36
C ALA A 219 3.17 3.76 -1.03
N ILE A 220 2.55 4.17 0.07
CA ILE A 220 2.63 5.53 0.61
C ILE A 220 2.94 5.47 2.11
N VAL A 221 3.79 6.40 2.57
CA VAL A 221 4.13 6.59 3.97
C VAL A 221 3.99 8.07 4.28
N ARG A 222 3.27 8.38 5.36
CA ARG A 222 3.16 9.75 5.87
C ARG A 222 3.95 9.87 7.17
N SER A 223 4.92 10.79 7.18
CA SER A 223 5.73 11.08 8.36
C SER A 223 5.00 12.01 9.33
N SER A 224 5.42 12.01 10.59
CA SER A 224 4.84 12.87 11.64
C SER A 224 5.06 14.37 11.41
N ASP A 225 6.03 14.74 10.58
CA ASP A 225 6.24 16.13 10.13
C ASP A 225 5.28 16.55 8.99
N GLY A 226 4.44 15.62 8.51
CA GLY A 226 3.50 15.82 7.40
C GLY A 226 4.12 15.68 6.02
N SER A 227 5.41 15.33 5.92
CA SER A 227 6.01 14.91 4.65
C SER A 227 5.51 13.52 4.25
N ILE A 228 5.54 13.25 2.94
CA ILE A 228 5.00 12.03 2.35
C ILE A 228 6.12 11.38 1.55
N SER A 229 6.22 10.07 1.65
CA SER A 229 7.06 9.25 0.78
C SER A 229 6.18 8.28 0.00
N VAL A 230 6.40 8.18 -1.30
CA VAL A 230 5.71 7.22 -2.17
C VAL A 230 6.69 6.37 -2.94
N PHE A 231 6.29 5.13 -3.18
CA PHE A 231 7.15 4.08 -3.72
C PHE A 231 6.44 3.29 -4.80
N GLY A 232 7.21 2.82 -5.77
CA GLY A 232 6.73 2.00 -6.88
C GLY A 232 7.78 1.87 -7.95
N SER A 233 7.37 2.02 -9.21
CA SER A 233 8.21 1.88 -10.40
C SER A 233 7.92 2.96 -11.45
N SER A 234 8.88 3.21 -12.32
CA SER A 234 8.74 4.16 -13.43
C SER A 234 9.62 3.80 -14.62
N SER A 235 9.03 3.88 -15.83
CA SER A 235 9.68 3.64 -17.12
C SER A 235 9.95 4.92 -17.94
N GLU A 236 9.70 6.10 -17.35
CA GLU A 236 9.94 7.42 -17.96
C GLU A 236 11.09 8.18 -17.29
N THR A 237 11.40 9.41 -17.70
CA THR A 237 12.27 10.30 -16.93
C THR A 237 11.45 10.91 -15.80
N LEU A 238 11.92 10.80 -14.56
CA LEU A 238 11.17 11.27 -13.39
C LEU A 238 12.04 12.18 -12.52
N GLY A 239 11.54 13.36 -12.18
CA GLY A 239 12.30 14.36 -11.40
C GLY A 239 13.63 14.75 -12.05
N GLY A 240 13.67 14.84 -13.38
CA GLY A 240 14.90 15.13 -14.15
C GLY A 240 15.90 13.96 -14.24
N LYS A 241 15.62 12.82 -13.61
CA LYS A 241 16.51 11.64 -13.61
C LYS A 241 16.07 10.63 -14.67
N LYS A 242 16.99 10.32 -15.59
CA LYS A 242 16.79 9.32 -16.65
C LYS A 242 16.73 7.91 -16.08
N LEU A 243 15.97 7.07 -16.78
CA LEU A 243 15.87 5.63 -16.54
C LEU A 243 17.22 4.93 -16.83
N VAL A 244 17.62 3.98 -15.97
CA VAL A 244 18.82 3.14 -16.16
C VAL A 244 18.45 1.71 -16.56
N GLY A 245 17.44 1.11 -15.92
CA GLY A 245 16.90 -0.20 -16.28
C GLY A 245 15.93 -0.13 -17.46
N ARG A 246 15.07 -1.15 -17.59
CA ARG A 246 13.86 -1.08 -18.44
C ARG A 246 12.69 -0.46 -17.69
N GLU A 247 12.65 -0.69 -16.38
CA GLU A 247 11.75 -0.06 -15.44
C GLU A 247 12.49 0.01 -14.10
N ASP A 248 12.62 1.22 -13.54
CA ASP A 248 13.33 1.41 -12.27
C ASP A 248 12.34 1.52 -11.13
N GLY A 249 12.71 1.00 -9.97
CA GLY A 249 12.01 1.31 -8.73
C GLY A 249 12.23 2.78 -8.39
N VAL A 250 11.20 3.45 -7.90
CA VAL A 250 11.27 4.87 -7.53
C VAL A 250 10.93 5.07 -6.07
N LEU A 251 11.64 5.98 -5.42
CA LEU A 251 11.35 6.49 -4.08
C LEU A 251 11.24 8.01 -4.20
N VAL A 252 10.04 8.54 -3.93
CA VAL A 252 9.74 9.97 -4.12
C VAL A 252 9.36 10.56 -2.77
N LYS A 253 9.96 11.70 -2.43
CA LYS A 253 9.64 12.46 -1.23
C LYS A 253 8.92 13.75 -1.59
N ILE A 254 7.83 14.01 -0.88
CA ILE A 254 6.96 15.17 -1.02
C ILE A 254 6.98 15.91 0.32
N SER A 255 7.22 17.21 0.29
CA SER A 255 7.16 18.05 1.48
C SER A 255 5.74 18.19 2.00
N LYS A 256 5.59 18.66 3.25
CA LYS A 256 4.29 19.04 3.83
C LYS A 256 3.53 20.06 2.96
N ALA A 257 4.25 20.92 2.23
CA ALA A 257 3.69 21.92 1.33
C ALA A 257 3.23 21.34 -0.04
N GLY A 258 3.43 20.04 -0.28
CA GLY A 258 3.01 19.38 -1.51
C GLY A 258 4.01 19.46 -2.68
N THR A 259 5.23 19.95 -2.43
CA THR A 259 6.29 19.98 -3.45
C THR A 259 7.10 18.67 -3.42
N VAL A 260 7.34 18.07 -4.58
CA VAL A 260 8.30 16.95 -4.73
C VAL A 260 9.71 17.46 -4.46
N THR A 261 10.36 16.94 -3.41
CA THR A 261 11.67 17.39 -2.93
C THR A 261 12.80 16.44 -3.31
N SER A 262 12.50 15.16 -3.52
CA SER A 262 13.50 14.16 -3.90
C SER A 262 12.87 13.07 -4.75
N VAL A 263 13.60 12.64 -5.77
CA VAL A 263 13.31 11.43 -6.54
C VAL A 263 14.59 10.59 -6.56
N VAL A 264 14.52 9.38 -6.04
CA VAL A 264 15.61 8.41 -6.07
C VAL A 264 15.19 7.25 -6.96
N ARG A 265 16.07 6.91 -7.91
CA ARG A 265 15.91 5.73 -8.77
C ARG A 265 16.71 4.58 -8.19
N SER A 266 16.06 3.45 -8.11
CA SER A 266 16.58 2.18 -7.65
C SER A 266 16.53 1.23 -8.84
N SER A 267 17.67 1.10 -9.52
CA SER A 267 17.76 0.49 -10.84
C SER A 267 18.45 -0.88 -10.81
N ALA A 268 18.20 -1.67 -11.85
CA ALA A 268 18.99 -2.86 -12.19
C ALA A 268 19.31 -2.80 -13.69
N PRO A 269 20.57 -3.02 -14.13
CA PRO A 269 20.93 -2.95 -15.54
C PRO A 269 20.06 -3.89 -16.39
N LYS A 270 19.35 -3.34 -17.39
CA LYS A 270 18.38 -4.06 -18.24
C LYS A 270 17.25 -4.77 -17.47
N GLY A 271 17.11 -4.50 -16.17
CA GLY A 271 16.15 -5.15 -15.30
C GLY A 271 14.86 -4.35 -15.14
N TYR A 272 13.90 -4.97 -14.46
CA TYR A 272 12.66 -4.37 -14.00
C TYR A 272 12.68 -4.35 -12.48
N ARG A 273 12.33 -3.22 -11.87
CA ARG A 273 12.30 -3.08 -10.41
C ARG A 273 11.05 -2.32 -9.98
N ASN A 274 10.37 -2.85 -8.96
CA ASN A 274 9.22 -2.23 -8.33
C ASN A 274 9.34 -2.29 -6.81
N TRP A 275 8.83 -1.27 -6.12
CA TRP A 275 8.63 -1.27 -4.67
C TRP A 275 7.13 -1.39 -4.40
N SER A 276 6.69 -2.58 -3.99
CA SER A 276 5.27 -2.88 -3.81
C SER A 276 4.76 -2.58 -2.40
N SER A 277 5.64 -2.55 -1.40
CA SER A 277 5.22 -2.38 -0.01
C SER A 277 6.31 -1.68 0.82
N ALA A 278 5.87 -0.85 1.77
CA ALA A 278 6.72 -0.05 2.63
C ALA A 278 6.13 0.09 4.03
N THR A 279 6.99 0.16 5.04
CA THR A 279 6.59 0.50 6.41
C THR A 279 6.79 1.98 6.72
N SER A 280 6.15 2.47 7.79
CA SER A 280 6.32 3.84 8.30
C SER A 280 7.77 4.20 8.65
N THR A 281 8.64 3.20 8.85
CA THR A 281 10.06 3.37 9.16
C THR A 281 10.96 3.13 7.97
N LEU A 282 10.43 3.13 6.74
CA LEU A 282 11.18 2.97 5.49
C LEU A 282 11.89 1.61 5.36
N PHE A 283 11.23 0.54 5.83
CA PHE A 283 11.54 -0.82 5.42
C PHE A 283 10.69 -1.18 4.21
N LEU A 284 11.33 -1.48 3.09
CA LEU A 284 10.68 -1.64 1.79
C LEU A 284 10.95 -3.03 1.22
N THR A 285 9.95 -3.57 0.51
CA THR A 285 10.10 -4.77 -0.28
C THR A 285 9.44 -4.62 -1.65
N GLY A 286 9.93 -5.36 -2.63
CA GLY A 286 9.34 -5.41 -3.96
C GLY A 286 10.19 -6.18 -4.96
N SER A 287 9.66 -6.36 -6.17
CA SER A 287 10.22 -7.26 -7.16
C SER A 287 11.44 -6.66 -7.87
N VAL A 288 12.39 -7.52 -8.19
CA VAL A 288 13.51 -7.27 -9.09
C VAL A 288 13.60 -8.41 -10.08
N LYS A 289 13.50 -8.10 -11.37
CA LYS A 289 13.68 -9.07 -12.45
C LYS A 289 14.89 -8.71 -13.29
N SER A 290 15.82 -9.63 -13.42
CA SER A 290 17.03 -9.49 -14.25
C SER A 290 17.24 -10.76 -15.07
N GLY A 291 17.04 -10.65 -16.39
CA GLY A 291 17.00 -11.83 -17.26
C GLY A 291 15.85 -12.77 -16.87
N ALA A 292 16.18 -14.04 -16.60
CA ALA A 292 15.23 -15.06 -16.17
C ALA A 292 14.99 -15.09 -14.65
N VAL A 293 15.82 -14.41 -13.86
CA VAL A 293 15.75 -14.47 -12.39
C VAL A 293 14.79 -13.40 -11.88
N THR A 294 13.87 -13.83 -11.02
CA THR A 294 12.97 -12.94 -10.26
C THR A 294 13.26 -13.09 -8.78
N GLU A 295 13.45 -11.96 -8.11
CA GLU A 295 13.78 -11.85 -6.70
C GLU A 295 12.87 -10.81 -6.04
N SER A 296 12.68 -10.91 -4.73
CA SER A 296 12.26 -9.79 -3.89
C SER A 296 13.49 -9.09 -3.33
N ALA A 297 13.64 -7.80 -3.63
CA ALA A 297 14.59 -6.95 -2.92
C ALA A 297 13.94 -6.48 -1.62
N ILE A 298 14.64 -6.69 -0.51
CA ILE A 298 14.22 -6.31 0.83
C ILE A 298 15.26 -5.32 1.33
N THR A 299 14.86 -4.09 1.64
CA THR A 299 15.82 -3.02 1.96
C THR A 299 15.29 -2.12 3.05
N LYS A 300 16.14 -1.86 4.04
CA LYS A 300 15.92 -0.78 5.00
C LYS A 300 16.61 0.48 4.49
N PHE A 301 15.88 1.59 4.47
CA PHE A 301 16.37 2.89 4.05
C PHE A 301 16.49 3.86 5.22
N THR A 302 17.35 4.86 5.04
CA THR A 302 17.37 6.11 5.82
C THR A 302 16.30 7.09 5.29
N ASN A 303 16.07 8.19 6.01
CA ASN A 303 15.11 9.25 5.62
C ASN A 303 15.50 10.04 4.36
N THR A 304 16.73 9.84 3.85
CA THR A 304 17.23 10.37 2.58
C THR A 304 17.25 9.31 1.48
N PHE A 305 16.65 8.15 1.72
CA PHE A 305 16.61 6.99 0.82
C PHE A 305 17.98 6.38 0.49
N ALA A 306 18.98 6.58 1.34
CA ALA A 306 20.19 5.76 1.31
C ALA A 306 19.91 4.39 1.98
N PRO A 307 20.28 3.25 1.38
CA PRO A 307 20.07 1.94 1.97
C PRO A 307 21.00 1.72 3.16
N THR A 308 20.47 1.24 4.29
CA THR A 308 21.28 0.82 5.44
C THR A 308 21.70 -0.64 5.31
N TRP A 309 20.81 -1.49 4.78
CA TRP A 309 21.11 -2.87 4.41
C TRP A 309 20.09 -3.35 3.37
N THR A 310 20.52 -4.30 2.55
CA THR A 310 19.70 -4.92 1.49
C THR A 310 19.97 -6.42 1.48
N THR A 311 18.90 -7.20 1.35
CA THR A 311 18.98 -8.61 1.00
C THR A 311 18.07 -8.90 -0.20
N ARG A 312 18.34 -10.01 -0.89
CA ARG A 312 17.51 -10.48 -2.00
C ARG A 312 17.17 -11.94 -1.79
N ILE A 313 15.92 -12.28 -2.08
CA ILE A 313 15.40 -13.64 -1.98
C ILE A 313 14.74 -13.98 -3.30
N THR A 314 15.12 -15.08 -3.92
CA THR A 314 14.48 -15.59 -5.14
C THR A 314 13.03 -15.96 -4.81
N SER A 315 12.09 -15.29 -5.45
CA SER A 315 10.67 -15.37 -5.12
C SER A 315 9.80 -14.97 -6.30
N THR A 316 8.53 -15.34 -6.24
CA THR A 316 7.48 -14.91 -7.17
C THR A 316 6.42 -14.07 -6.47
N GLY A 317 5.54 -13.46 -7.26
CA GLY A 317 4.44 -12.66 -6.76
C GLY A 317 4.85 -11.33 -6.13
N THR A 318 3.89 -10.73 -5.43
CA THR A 318 4.08 -9.48 -4.69
C THR A 318 4.64 -9.79 -3.31
N ALA A 319 5.64 -9.01 -2.89
CA ALA A 319 6.13 -9.04 -1.53
C ALA A 319 5.49 -7.93 -0.69
N LEU A 320 5.18 -8.24 0.56
CA LEU A 320 4.60 -7.32 1.52
C LEU A 320 5.53 -7.08 2.70
N ALA A 321 5.52 -5.88 3.24
CA ALA A 321 6.32 -5.45 4.38
C ALA A 321 5.42 -4.92 5.49
N THR A 322 5.75 -5.26 6.74
CA THR A 322 5.17 -4.61 7.92
C THR A 322 6.21 -4.49 9.02
N ASN A 323 5.98 -3.56 9.95
CA ASN A 323 6.82 -3.47 11.14
C ASN A 323 6.63 -4.72 12.01
N GLY A 324 7.59 -4.98 12.88
CA GLY A 324 7.51 -6.04 13.89
C GLY A 324 7.95 -5.53 15.27
N PRO A 325 7.99 -6.42 16.27
CA PRO A 325 8.37 -6.05 17.64
C PRO A 325 9.84 -5.60 17.71
N ASN A 326 10.20 -4.77 18.69
CA ASN A 326 11.60 -4.43 18.99
C ASN A 326 12.41 -3.93 17.79
N ASN A 327 11.83 -3.03 16.97
CA ASN A 327 12.44 -2.51 15.73
C ASN A 327 12.84 -3.61 14.73
N SER A 328 12.12 -4.72 14.72
CA SER A 328 12.19 -5.74 13.68
C SER A 328 11.18 -5.46 12.57
N PHE A 329 11.29 -6.20 11.47
CA PHE A 329 10.45 -6.06 10.30
C PHE A 329 10.05 -7.42 9.77
N TYR A 330 8.82 -7.55 9.29
CA TYR A 330 8.37 -8.74 8.58
C TYR A 330 8.32 -8.48 7.08
N THR A 331 8.77 -9.46 6.30
CA THR A 331 8.47 -9.58 4.87
C THR A 331 7.72 -10.87 4.61
N ILE A 332 6.65 -10.78 3.82
CA ILE A 332 5.88 -11.92 3.36
C ILE A 332 6.07 -12.00 1.84
N LEU A 333 6.53 -13.15 1.34
CA LEU A 333 6.79 -13.41 -0.07
C LEU A 333 6.62 -14.89 -0.39
N GLU A 334 6.57 -15.27 -1.67
CA GLU A 334 6.54 -16.67 -2.13
C GLU A 334 7.93 -17.11 -2.62
N PRO A 335 8.74 -17.82 -1.80
CA PRO A 335 10.08 -18.23 -2.20
C PRO A 335 10.05 -19.30 -3.30
N THR A 336 10.98 -19.24 -4.24
CA THR A 336 11.14 -20.27 -5.28
C THR A 336 12.28 -21.26 -5.01
N ALA A 337 13.08 -21.02 -3.96
CA ALA A 337 14.22 -21.84 -3.59
C ALA A 337 14.48 -21.78 -2.07
N ALA A 338 15.45 -22.57 -1.60
CA ALA A 338 15.93 -22.51 -0.22
C ALA A 338 16.53 -21.12 0.11
N ILE A 339 16.35 -20.67 1.34
CA ILE A 339 16.79 -19.35 1.80
C ILE A 339 17.96 -19.51 2.77
N LYS A 340 19.07 -18.84 2.50
CA LYS A 340 20.23 -18.85 3.39
C LYS A 340 19.86 -18.27 4.76
N GLY A 341 20.20 -18.98 5.83
CA GLY A 341 19.87 -18.60 7.20
C GLY A 341 18.49 -19.09 7.67
N VAL A 342 17.75 -19.82 6.83
CA VAL A 342 16.51 -20.50 7.19
C VAL A 342 16.71 -22.01 7.05
N SER A 343 16.42 -22.76 8.12
CA SER A 343 16.53 -24.23 8.16
C SER A 343 15.15 -24.88 8.23
N ASN A 344 15.08 -26.14 7.80
CA ASN A 344 13.83 -26.93 7.73
C ASN A 344 12.77 -26.29 6.82
N PHE A 345 13.22 -25.61 5.76
CA PHE A 345 12.35 -25.02 4.76
C PHE A 345 12.56 -25.67 3.39
N LYS A 346 11.45 -26.03 2.73
CA LYS A 346 11.42 -26.44 1.34
C LYS A 346 10.43 -25.53 0.62
N ALA A 347 10.86 -24.87 -0.45
CA ALA A 347 9.98 -24.05 -1.26
C ALA A 347 8.89 -24.91 -1.92
N VAL A 348 7.64 -24.50 -1.77
CA VAL A 348 6.47 -25.11 -2.42
C VAL A 348 5.79 -24.02 -3.25
N LYS A 349 5.49 -24.31 -4.51
CA LYS A 349 4.84 -23.35 -5.42
C LYS A 349 3.50 -22.90 -4.82
N GLY A 350 3.26 -21.59 -4.80
CA GLY A 350 2.08 -20.95 -4.22
C GLY A 350 2.16 -20.72 -2.71
N GLN A 351 3.13 -21.32 -2.00
CA GLN A 351 3.27 -21.17 -0.55
C GLN A 351 4.12 -19.96 -0.20
N SER A 352 3.56 -19.07 0.60
CA SER A 352 4.24 -17.90 1.14
C SER A 352 5.00 -18.21 2.43
N LEU A 353 6.01 -17.40 2.71
CA LEU A 353 6.83 -17.45 3.91
C LEU A 353 6.89 -16.04 4.51
N ALA A 354 6.57 -15.93 5.79
CA ALA A 354 6.78 -14.73 6.58
C ALA A 354 8.17 -14.80 7.23
N ILE A 355 9.04 -13.83 6.94
CA ILE A 355 10.41 -13.75 7.44
C ILE A 355 10.54 -12.50 8.29
N GLN A 356 11.05 -12.65 9.50
CA GLN A 356 11.34 -11.55 10.41
C GLN A 356 12.82 -11.20 10.34
N PHE A 357 13.12 -9.92 10.10
CA PHE A 357 14.44 -9.34 10.13
C PHE A 357 14.58 -8.45 11.36
N ASP A 358 15.72 -8.49 12.04
CA ASP A 358 16.05 -7.48 13.04
C ASP A 358 16.42 -6.13 12.38
N SER A 359 16.73 -5.13 13.21
CA SER A 359 17.11 -3.79 12.75
C SER A 359 18.36 -3.77 11.85
N LYS A 360 19.20 -4.82 11.90
CA LYS A 360 20.46 -4.95 11.15
C LYS A 360 20.34 -5.83 9.91
N GLY A 361 19.15 -6.37 9.62
CA GLY A 361 18.91 -7.23 8.46
C GLY A 361 19.24 -8.70 8.69
N VAL A 362 19.39 -9.12 9.94
CA VAL A 362 19.56 -10.53 10.31
C VAL A 362 18.20 -11.20 10.41
N ILE A 363 18.06 -12.39 9.83
CA ILE A 363 16.84 -13.21 9.98
C ILE A 363 16.77 -13.71 11.42
N VAL A 364 15.67 -13.39 12.12
CA VAL A 364 15.41 -13.77 13.51
C VAL A 364 14.14 -14.60 13.67
N GLY A 365 13.34 -14.73 12.63
CA GLY A 365 12.10 -15.52 12.62
C GLY A 365 11.71 -15.93 11.21
N ALA A 366 11.08 -17.10 11.07
CA ALA A 366 10.53 -17.59 9.82
C ALA A 366 9.27 -18.42 10.09
N PHE A 367 8.19 -18.15 9.37
CA PHE A 367 6.86 -18.73 9.62
C PHE A 367 6.14 -19.06 8.32
N THR A 368 5.60 -20.26 8.20
CA THR A 368 4.79 -20.69 7.05
C THR A 368 3.72 -21.70 7.46
N GLY A 369 2.77 -21.97 6.56
CA GLY A 369 1.75 -22.99 6.70
C GLY A 369 1.30 -23.44 5.30
N ALA A 370 0.73 -24.64 5.19
CA ALA A 370 0.27 -25.18 3.90
C ALA A 370 -0.74 -24.24 3.21
N ASP A 371 -1.63 -23.64 4.00
CA ASP A 371 -2.69 -22.75 3.53
C ASP A 371 -2.28 -21.27 3.45
N LEU A 372 -1.01 -20.95 3.76
CA LEU A 372 -0.48 -19.60 3.62
C LEU A 372 -0.12 -19.34 2.15
N SER A 373 -1.13 -19.10 1.33
CA SER A 373 -1.03 -18.81 -0.10
C SER A 373 -1.84 -17.57 -0.45
N GLN A 374 -1.64 -17.00 -1.64
CA GLN A 374 -2.43 -15.85 -2.14
C GLN A 374 -2.58 -14.72 -1.11
N VAL A 375 -1.45 -14.26 -0.56
CA VAL A 375 -1.45 -13.19 0.45
C VAL A 375 -1.88 -11.87 -0.19
N LYS A 376 -2.88 -11.21 0.41
CA LYS A 376 -3.46 -9.94 -0.06
C LYS A 376 -2.89 -8.75 0.69
N ALA A 377 -2.86 -8.84 2.02
CA ALA A 377 -2.47 -7.74 2.88
C ALA A 377 -1.89 -8.24 4.21
N VAL A 378 -1.15 -7.36 4.90
CA VAL A 378 -0.54 -7.66 6.19
C VAL A 378 -0.68 -6.46 7.11
N THR A 379 -0.84 -6.72 8.40
CA THR A 379 -0.83 -5.69 9.43
C THR A 379 -0.10 -6.18 10.67
N TYR A 380 0.40 -5.25 11.49
CA TYR A 380 1.09 -5.56 12.73
C TYR A 380 0.58 -4.69 13.87
N SER A 381 0.35 -5.31 15.01
CA SER A 381 0.10 -4.64 16.29
C SER A 381 1.14 -5.07 17.31
N LEU A 382 1.51 -4.15 18.20
CA LEU A 382 2.46 -4.45 19.28
C LEU A 382 1.94 -5.59 20.18
N ASP A 383 0.66 -5.52 20.52
CA ASP A 383 0.01 -6.44 21.46
C ASP A 383 -0.53 -7.70 20.76
N GLY A 384 -1.00 -7.58 19.51
CA GLY A 384 -1.57 -8.69 18.75
C GLY A 384 -0.60 -9.48 17.88
N GLY A 385 0.58 -8.93 17.59
CA GLY A 385 1.54 -9.50 16.65
C GLY A 385 1.23 -9.20 15.18
N LEU A 386 1.75 -10.05 14.30
CA LEU A 386 1.57 -9.99 12.86
C LEU A 386 0.27 -10.70 12.46
N PHE A 387 -0.52 -10.08 11.60
CA PHE A 387 -1.68 -10.69 10.93
C PHE A 387 -1.48 -10.66 9.41
N ILE A 388 -1.80 -11.77 8.75
CA ILE A 388 -1.64 -11.96 7.30
C ILE A 388 -2.98 -12.38 6.72
N LEU A 389 -3.57 -11.52 5.88
CA LEU A 389 -4.78 -11.80 5.13
C LEU A 389 -4.43 -12.55 3.84
N THR A 390 -5.04 -13.71 3.65
CA THR A 390 -5.07 -14.44 2.38
C THR A 390 -6.48 -14.41 1.79
N GLU A 391 -6.65 -15.01 0.61
CA GLU A 391 -7.97 -15.15 -0.01
C GLU A 391 -9.00 -15.87 0.89
N ASN A 392 -8.55 -16.84 1.69
CA ASN A 392 -9.45 -17.71 2.46
C ASN A 392 -9.33 -17.56 3.97
N SER A 393 -8.23 -17.02 4.49
CA SER A 393 -7.94 -17.05 5.93
C SER A 393 -7.10 -15.87 6.37
N ILE A 394 -7.21 -15.55 7.65
CA ILE A 394 -6.32 -14.61 8.31
C ILE A 394 -5.45 -15.42 9.27
N PHE A 395 -4.14 -15.30 9.12
CA PHE A 395 -3.15 -15.99 9.94
C PHE A 395 -2.49 -15.03 10.93
N LYS A 396 -1.96 -15.55 12.04
CA LYS A 396 -1.22 -14.77 13.03
C LYS A 396 0.15 -15.33 13.39
N VAL A 397 1.08 -14.44 13.73
CA VAL A 397 2.40 -14.73 14.30
C VAL A 397 2.66 -13.78 15.47
N GLY A 398 2.95 -14.32 16.66
CA GLY A 398 3.26 -13.51 17.85
C GLY A 398 2.18 -13.60 18.93
N ALA A 399 2.45 -12.94 20.06
CA ALA A 399 1.88 -13.30 21.35
C ALA A 399 0.40 -12.91 21.52
N SER A 400 -0.43 -13.89 21.84
CA SER A 400 -1.31 -13.75 23.00
C SER A 400 -0.43 -13.95 24.23
N LYS A 401 0.01 -12.85 24.85
CA LYS A 401 0.37 -12.87 26.27
C LYS A 401 -0.90 -12.66 27.07
#